data_AF-A0A7Z1HMG9-F1
#
_entry.id   AF-A0A7Z1HMG9-F1
#
_cell.length_a   1.000
_cell.length_b   1.000
_cell.length_c   1.000
_cell.angle_alpha   90.00
_cell.angle_beta   90.00
_cell.angle_gamma   90.00
#
_symmetry.space_group_name_H-M   'P 1'
#
loop_
_entity.id
_entity.type
_entity.pdbx_description
1 polymer ?
#
loop_
_entity_poly.entity_id
_entity_poly.type
_entity_poly.pdbx_seq_one_letter_code
_entity_poly.pdbx_strand_id
1 'polypeptide(L)'
;MLNRLKGYATKGLWQSLAIIIVMFIAGPEIVISMELMALVEVMGASSFVLMYFSRLRLACKITANRLSKFECYSLFFIPSFANLKQMPGLLYHTIPHRLCAISFLTLITAIVLLSYIQLFYAV
;
A
#
# COMPACT_ATOMS: atom_id res chain seq x y z
N MET A 1 44.52 17.92 4.13
CA MET A 1 43.92 18.09 2.77
C MET A 1 43.44 16.78 2.16
N LEU A 2 44.22 15.69 2.23
CA LEU A 2 43.90 14.39 1.61
C LEU A 2 42.56 13.77 2.07
N ASN A 3 42.21 13.85 3.36
CA ASN A 3 40.92 13.37 3.87
C ASN A 3 39.72 14.18 3.34
N ARG A 4 39.88 15.48 3.10
CA ARG A 4 38.82 16.31 2.47
C ARG A 4 38.63 15.90 1.01
N LEU A 5 39.73 15.72 0.27
CA LEU A 5 39.73 15.24 -1.12
C LEU A 5 39.08 13.85 -1.26
N LYS A 6 39.37 12.94 -0.32
CA LYS A 6 38.75 11.61 -0.25
C LYS A 6 37.23 11.72 -0.03
N GLY A 7 36.78 12.60 0.86
CA GLY A 7 35.35 12.86 1.08
C GLY A 7 34.61 13.40 -0.14
N TYR A 8 35.24 14.29 -0.93
CA TYR A 8 34.65 14.77 -2.20
C TYR A 8 34.61 13.68 -3.27
N ALA A 9 35.66 12.86 -3.39
CA ALA A 9 35.71 11.74 -4.32
C ALA A 9 34.64 10.68 -4.01
N THR A 10 34.46 10.34 -2.72
CA THR A 10 33.42 9.38 -2.31
C THR A 10 32.02 9.93 -2.62
N LYS A 11 31.75 11.21 -2.36
CA LYS A 11 30.46 11.85 -2.71
C LYS A 11 30.19 11.84 -4.22
N GLY A 12 31.21 12.11 -5.05
CA GLY A 12 31.09 12.02 -6.51
C GLY A 12 30.79 10.60 -7.00
N LEU A 13 31.39 9.59 -6.38
CA LEU A 13 31.09 8.18 -6.65
C LEU A 13 29.63 7.83 -6.35
N TRP A 14 29.12 8.20 -5.16
CA TRP A 14 27.71 7.97 -4.80
C TRP A 14 26.73 8.69 -5.75
N GLN A 15 27.04 9.92 -6.16
CA GLN A 15 26.23 10.67 -7.11
C GLN A 15 26.25 10.04 -8.52
N SER A 16 27.41 9.59 -8.99
CA SER A 16 27.51 8.88 -10.27
C SER A 16 26.73 7.56 -10.27
N LEU A 17 26.78 6.80 -9.18
CA LEU A 17 26.02 5.57 -9.01
C LEU A 17 24.51 5.83 -9.05
N ALA A 18 24.04 6.88 -8.37
CA ALA A 18 22.63 7.26 -8.39
C ALA A 18 22.14 7.62 -9.81
N ILE A 19 22.95 8.36 -10.58
CA ILE A 19 22.62 8.72 -11.97
C ILE A 19 22.51 7.47 -12.85
N ILE A 20 23.41 6.51 -12.68
CA ILE A 20 23.38 5.24 -13.42
C ILE A 20 22.09 4.46 -13.10
N ILE A 21 21.72 4.36 -11.82
CA ILE A 21 20.49 3.68 -11.41
C ILE A 21 19.26 4.34 -12.02
N VAL A 22 19.17 5.68 -11.99
CA VAL A 22 18.06 6.41 -12.61
C VAL A 22 17.99 6.16 -14.12
N MET A 23 19.14 6.14 -14.81
CA MET A 23 19.20 5.88 -16.24
C MET A 23 18.71 4.46 -16.59
N PHE A 24 19.04 3.46 -15.78
CA PHE A 24 18.57 2.08 -15.98
C PHE A 24 17.07 1.91 -15.70
N ILE A 25 16.51 2.66 -14.75
CA ILE A 25 15.07 2.62 -14.43
C ILE A 25 14.23 3.33 -15.50
N ALA A 26 14.78 4.39 -16.12
CA ALA A 26 14.08 5.15 -17.15
C ALA A 26 13.77 4.32 -18.42
N GLY A 27 14.64 3.37 -18.79
CA GLY A 27 14.44 2.53 -19.96
C GLY A 27 13.12 1.74 -19.93
N PRO A 28 12.89 0.88 -18.91
CA PRO A 28 11.62 0.18 -18.71
C PRO A 28 10.42 1.11 -18.63
N GLU A 29 10.54 2.26 -17.97
CA GLU A 29 9.43 3.23 -17.84
C GLU A 29 8.99 3.79 -19.20
N ILE A 30 9.94 4.12 -20.08
CA ILE A 30 9.66 4.61 -21.43
C ILE A 30 8.96 3.54 -22.27
N VAL A 31 9.41 2.28 -22.21
CA VAL A 31 8.79 1.17 -22.94
C VAL A 31 7.36 0.93 -22.45
N ILE A 32 7.15 0.89 -21.12
CA ILE A 32 5.82 0.74 -20.53
C ILE A 32 4.91 1.90 -20.93
N SER A 33 5.43 3.13 -20.97
CA SER A 33 4.67 4.31 -21.37
C SER A 33 4.26 4.28 -22.84
N MET A 34 5.15 3.78 -23.71
CA MET A 34 4.88 3.64 -25.14
C MET A 34 3.82 2.57 -25.41
N GLU A 35 3.90 1.42 -24.72
CA GLU A 35 2.88 0.37 -24.78
C GLU A 35 1.52 0.87 -24.26
N LEU A 36 1.52 1.64 -23.16
CA LEU A 36 0.31 2.22 -22.59
C LEU A 36 -0.34 3.21 -23.56
N MET A 37 0.47 4.06 -24.21
CA MET A 37 0.02 5.01 -25.24
C MET A 37 -0.63 4.28 -26.42
N ALA A 38 0.01 3.23 -26.93
CA ALA A 38 -0.52 2.42 -28.02
C ALA A 38 -1.87 1.77 -27.64
N LEU A 39 -1.99 1.29 -26.40
CA LEU A 39 -3.22 0.69 -25.89
C LEU A 39 -4.35 1.74 -25.77
N VAL A 40 -4.03 2.96 -25.33
CA VAL A 40 -4.96 4.10 -25.28
C VAL A 40 -5.43 4.47 -26.69
N GLU A 41 -4.55 4.47 -27.68
CA GLU A 41 -4.88 4.78 -29.07
C GLU A 41 -5.79 3.72 -29.70
N VAL A 42 -5.50 2.44 -29.46
CA VAL A 42 -6.30 1.31 -30.00
C VAL A 42 -7.68 1.22 -29.35
N MET A 43 -7.79 1.37 -28.03
CA MET A 43 -9.06 1.21 -27.31
C MET A 43 -9.89 2.50 -27.23
N GLY A 44 -9.26 3.65 -27.42
CA GLY A 44 -9.81 4.97 -27.12
C GLY A 44 -9.72 5.32 -25.63
N ALA A 45 -9.56 6.62 -25.35
CA ALA A 45 -9.33 7.14 -23.99
C ALA A 45 -10.46 6.78 -22.99
N SER A 46 -11.72 6.81 -23.42
CA SER A 46 -12.87 6.51 -22.55
C SER A 46 -12.91 5.04 -22.12
N SER A 47 -12.67 4.11 -23.05
CA SER A 47 -12.61 2.67 -22.78
C SER A 47 -11.41 2.32 -21.88
N PHE A 48 -10.27 2.98 -22.10
CA PHE A 48 -9.07 2.78 -21.30
C PHE A 48 -9.28 3.17 -19.83
N VAL A 49 -9.89 4.33 -19.58
CA VAL A 49 -10.23 4.78 -18.21
C VAL A 49 -11.21 3.82 -17.54
N LEU A 50 -12.25 3.37 -18.26
CA LEU A 50 -13.20 2.40 -17.74
C LEU A 50 -12.57 1.04 -17.42
N MET A 51 -11.63 0.58 -18.25
CA MET A 51 -10.88 -0.66 -18.01
C MET A 51 -10.07 -0.58 -16.70
N TYR A 52 -9.35 0.54 -16.49
CA TYR A 52 -8.60 0.76 -15.25
C TYR A 52 -9.50 0.86 -14.03
N PHE A 53 -10.59 1.62 -14.12
CA PHE A 53 -11.55 1.77 -13.02
C PHE A 53 -12.26 0.44 -12.70
N SER A 54 -12.60 -0.34 -13.71
CA SER A 54 -13.18 -1.68 -13.56
C SER A 54 -12.21 -2.63 -12.87
N ARG A 55 -10.92 -2.60 -13.24
CA ARG A 55 -9.87 -3.40 -12.59
C ARG A 55 -9.71 -3.01 -11.12
N LEU A 56 -9.68 -1.70 -10.81
CA LEU A 56 -9.63 -1.22 -9.42
C LEU A 56 -10.86 -1.68 -8.63
N ARG A 57 -12.05 -1.53 -9.20
CA ARG A 57 -13.31 -1.98 -8.57
C ARG A 57 -13.30 -3.49 -8.32
N LEU A 58 -12.79 -4.29 -9.26
CA LEU A 58 -12.67 -5.73 -9.12
C LEU A 58 -11.66 -6.10 -8.02
N ALA A 59 -10.51 -5.43 -7.98
CA ALA A 59 -9.51 -5.62 -6.93
C ALA A 59 -10.11 -5.34 -5.54
N CYS A 60 -10.83 -4.22 -5.38
CA CYS A 60 -11.56 -3.90 -4.15
C CYS A 60 -12.57 -4.99 -3.80
N LYS A 61 -13.34 -5.49 -4.77
CA LYS A 61 -14.34 -6.55 -4.56
C LYS A 61 -13.70 -7.88 -4.14
N ILE A 62 -12.58 -8.26 -4.75
CA ILE A 62 -11.85 -9.49 -4.39
C ILE A 62 -11.30 -9.37 -2.96
N THR A 63 -10.68 -8.25 -2.62
CA THR A 63 -10.15 -8.00 -1.27
C THR A 63 -11.27 -7.99 -0.24
N ALA A 64 -12.39 -7.31 -0.52
CA ALA A 64 -13.57 -7.31 0.34
C ALA A 64 -14.17 -8.71 0.52
N ASN A 65 -14.22 -9.53 -0.54
CA ASN A 65 -14.71 -10.90 -0.45
C ASN A 65 -13.76 -11.80 0.36
N ARG A 66 -12.44 -11.63 0.21
CA ARG A 66 -11.44 -12.32 1.04
C ARG A 66 -11.58 -11.92 2.52
N LEU A 67 -11.81 -10.63 2.79
CA LEU A 67 -12.06 -10.12 4.13
C LEU A 67 -13.33 -10.71 4.73
N SER A 68 -14.43 -10.73 3.95
CA SER A 68 -15.69 -11.32 4.37
C SER A 68 -15.57 -12.83 4.63
N LYS A 69 -14.78 -13.56 3.82
CA LYS A 69 -14.45 -14.98 4.10
C LYS A 69 -13.65 -15.16 5.38
N PHE A 70 -12.71 -14.26 5.66
CA PHE A 70 -11.91 -14.29 6.89
C PHE A 70 -12.77 -14.06 8.14
N GLU A 71 -13.74 -13.15 8.03
CA GLU A 71 -14.73 -12.82 9.06
C GLU A 71 -16.01 -13.69 8.98
N CYS A 72 -16.04 -14.76 8.18
CA CYS A 72 -17.25 -15.55 7.93
C CYS A 72 -17.84 -16.23 9.19
N TYR A 73 -17.03 -16.40 10.22
CA TYR A 73 -17.44 -16.92 11.53
C TYR A 73 -17.77 -15.83 12.56
N SER A 74 -17.66 -14.56 12.15
CA SER A 74 -18.11 -13.38 12.89
C SER A 74 -19.40 -12.84 12.24
N LEU A 75 -20.22 -12.12 12.99
CA LEU A 75 -21.45 -11.48 12.49
C LEU A 75 -21.14 -10.24 11.65
N PHE A 76 -20.21 -10.34 10.69
CA PHE A 76 -19.79 -9.22 9.85
C PHE A 76 -20.88 -8.89 8.84
N PHE A 77 -21.64 -7.83 9.13
CA PHE A 77 -22.66 -7.28 8.25
C PHE A 77 -22.22 -5.91 7.76
N ILE A 78 -22.29 -5.66 6.44
CA ILE A 78 -22.06 -4.35 5.84
C ILE A 78 -23.44 -3.68 5.65
N PRO A 79 -23.88 -2.79 6.54
CA PRO A 79 -25.17 -2.12 6.42
C PRO A 79 -25.15 -1.10 5.29
N SER A 80 -26.29 -0.96 4.60
CA SER A 80 -26.50 0.14 3.68
C SER A 80 -26.57 1.47 4.44
N PHE A 81 -26.21 2.57 3.78
CA PHE A 81 -26.25 3.90 4.38
C PHE A 81 -27.66 4.31 4.86
N ALA A 82 -28.70 3.84 4.17
CA ALA A 82 -30.09 4.04 4.59
C ALA A 82 -30.40 3.36 5.93
N ASN A 83 -29.91 2.13 6.12
CA ASN A 83 -30.11 1.36 7.35
C ASN A 83 -29.29 1.92 8.51
N LEU A 84 -28.08 2.44 8.25
CA LEU A 84 -27.26 3.14 9.25
C LEU A 84 -27.94 4.41 9.77
N LYS A 85 -28.63 5.16 8.90
CA LYS A 85 -29.37 6.36 9.30
C LYS A 85 -30.58 6.05 10.19
N GLN A 86 -31.23 4.91 9.97
CA GLN A 86 -32.38 4.46 10.76
C GLN A 86 -31.96 3.85 12.10
N MET A 87 -30.84 3.12 12.13
CA MET A 87 -30.34 2.46 13.34
C MET A 87 -28.81 2.56 13.44
N PRO A 88 -28.28 3.60 14.12
CA PRO A 88 -26.83 3.81 14.23
C PRO A 88 -26.14 2.72 15.07
N GLY A 89 -26.88 2.02 15.95
CA GLY A 89 -26.38 0.91 16.76
C GLY A 89 -25.89 -0.30 15.95
N LEU A 90 -26.27 -0.41 14.66
CA LEU A 90 -25.74 -1.45 13.78
C LEU A 90 -24.21 -1.36 13.62
N LEU A 91 -23.61 -0.17 13.82
CA LEU A 91 -22.17 0.04 13.73
C LEU A 91 -21.38 -0.93 14.63
N TYR A 92 -21.88 -1.24 15.83
CA TYR A 92 -21.20 -2.17 16.74
C TYR A 92 -21.14 -3.59 16.18
N HIS A 93 -22.16 -4.01 15.44
CA HIS A 93 -22.20 -5.32 14.79
C HIS A 93 -21.43 -5.36 13.46
N THR A 94 -21.05 -4.21 12.91
CA THR A 94 -20.18 -4.16 11.71
C THR A 94 -18.70 -4.38 12.03
N ILE A 95 -18.31 -4.33 13.31
CA ILE A 95 -16.91 -4.41 13.71
C ILE A 95 -16.41 -5.84 13.52
N PRO A 96 -15.42 -6.07 12.64
CA PRO A 96 -14.86 -7.40 12.43
C PRO A 96 -14.06 -7.82 13.67
N HIS A 97 -14.57 -8.80 14.40
CA HIS A 97 -14.03 -9.19 15.70
C HIS A 97 -12.62 -9.79 15.59
N ARG A 98 -12.34 -10.57 14.53
CA ARG A 98 -11.03 -11.23 14.37
C ARG A 98 -9.95 -10.25 13.94
N LEU A 99 -10.25 -9.34 13.02
CA LEU A 99 -9.36 -8.24 12.67
C LEU A 99 -9.04 -7.33 13.85
N CYS A 100 -10.02 -7.03 14.70
CA CYS A 100 -9.80 -6.23 15.91
C CYS A 100 -8.89 -6.96 16.92
N ALA A 101 -9.06 -8.27 17.08
CA ALA A 101 -8.18 -9.07 17.93
C ALA A 101 -6.74 -9.13 17.40
N ILE A 102 -6.57 -9.30 16.08
CA ILE A 102 -5.24 -9.31 15.45
C ILE A 102 -4.58 -7.94 15.57
N SER A 103 -5.30 -6.84 15.31
CA SER A 103 -4.74 -5.49 15.42
C SER A 103 -4.32 -5.16 16.85
N PHE A 104 -5.09 -5.62 17.85
CA PHE A 104 -4.71 -5.47 19.24
C PHE A 104 -3.44 -6.24 19.59
N LEU A 105 -3.32 -7.49 19.10
CA LEU A 105 -2.15 -8.32 19.35
C LEU A 105 -0.89 -7.80 18.64
N THR A 106 -1.03 -7.28 17.41
CA THR A 106 0.09 -6.62 16.71
C THR A 106 0.51 -5.33 17.40
N LEU A 107 -0.42 -4.59 18.00
CA LEU A 107 -0.11 -3.37 18.75
C LEU A 107 0.65 -3.69 20.03
N ILE A 108 0.23 -4.69 20.80
CA ILE A 108 0.97 -5.15 22.00
C ILE A 108 2.39 -5.56 21.62
N THR A 109 2.54 -6.40 20.58
CA THR A 109 3.86 -6.87 20.14
C THR A 109 4.75 -5.73 19.65
N ALA A 110 4.19 -4.73 18.96
CA ALA A 110 4.94 -3.53 18.56
C ALA A 110 5.40 -2.69 19.76
N ILE A 111 4.56 -2.52 20.79
CA ILE A 111 4.94 -1.80 22.01
C ILE A 111 6.07 -2.53 22.74
N VAL A 112 5.98 -3.86 22.87
CA VAL A 112 7.04 -4.67 23.49
C VAL A 112 8.35 -4.58 22.71
N LEU A 113 8.28 -4.59 21.37
CA LEU A 113 9.47 -4.42 20.53
C LEU A 113 10.10 -3.03 20.72
N LEU A 114 9.27 -1.98 20.78
CA LEU A 114 9.73 -0.61 20.97
C LEU A 114 10.41 -0.44 22.34
N SER A 115 9.83 -0.99 23.40
CA SER A 115 10.42 -0.91 24.74
C SER A 115 11.75 -1.66 24.83
N TYR A 116 11.89 -2.79 24.13
CA TYR A 116 13.16 -3.52 24.04
C TYR A 116 14.24 -2.71 23.30
N ILE A 117 13.89 -2.05 22.20
CA ILE A 117 14.82 -1.17 21.47
C ILE A 117 15.26 0.01 22.33
N GLN A 118 14.34 0.61 23.10
CA GLN A 118 14.66 1.70 24.02
C GLN A 118 15.61 1.25 25.13
N LEU A 119 15.40 0.06 25.71
CA LEU A 119 16.31 -0.52 26.69
C LEU A 119 17.72 -0.73 26.10
N PHE A 120 17.80 -1.26 24.88
CA PHE A 120 19.07 -1.51 24.19
C PHE A 120 19.85 -0.22 23.91
N TYR A 121 19.18 0.89 23.58
CA TYR A 121 19.84 2.18 23.30
C TYR A 121 20.21 2.96 24.57
N ALA A 122 19.60 2.62 25.71
CA ALA A 122 19.88 3.25 27.01
C ALA A 122 21.05 2.61 27.76
N VAL A 123 21.50 1.41 27.34
CA VAL A 123 22.69 0.70 27.82
C VAL A 123 23.88 1.03 26.92
#